data_AF-A0A1H4ZP88-F1
#
_entry.id   AF-A0A1H4ZP88-F1
#
_cell.length_a   1.000
_cell.length_b   1.000
_cell.length_c   1.000
_cell.angle_alpha   90.00
_cell.angle_beta   90.00
_cell.angle_gamma   90.00
#
_symmetry.space_group_name_H-M   'P 1'
#
loop_
_entity.id
_entity.type
_entity.pdbx_description
1 polymer ?
#
loop_
_entity_poly.entity_id
_entity_poly.type
_entity_poly.pdbx_seq_one_letter_code
_entity_poly.pdbx_strand_id
1 'polypeptide(L)'
;MTELEQTIIESAQKELVAVLAFYKEKASGIAAQDFDEAWQSYLGHFHGMNALVAIAHQAHSGLSPEARTVLLKIEEEHGTAYRALAN
;
A
#
# COMPACT_ATOMS: atom_id res chain seq x y z
N MET A 1 -3.09 -18.63 9.52
CA MET A 1 -3.38 -17.21 9.79
C MET A 1 -4.69 -17.10 10.55
N THR A 2 -4.76 -16.15 11.47
CA THR A 2 -5.93 -15.74 12.24
C THR A 2 -6.81 -14.77 11.43
N GLU A 3 -8.04 -14.54 11.89
CA GLU A 3 -8.97 -13.56 11.29
C GLU A 3 -8.40 -12.13 11.32
N LEU A 4 -7.72 -11.75 12.41
CA LEU A 4 -7.06 -10.45 12.51
C LEU A 4 -5.97 -10.28 11.45
N GLU A 5 -5.13 -11.30 11.26
CA GLU A 5 -4.07 -11.26 10.24
C GLU A 5 -4.65 -11.16 8.82
N GLN A 6 -5.71 -11.92 8.54
CA GLN A 6 -6.42 -11.82 7.27
C GLN A 6 -6.98 -10.41 7.05
N THR A 7 -7.61 -9.83 8.06
CA THR A 7 -8.16 -8.47 8.00
C THR A 7 -7.07 -7.44 7.72
N ILE A 8 -5.93 -7.52 8.41
CA ILE A 8 -4.77 -6.63 8.20
C ILE A 8 -4.26 -6.74 6.75
N ILE A 9 -4.14 -7.97 6.24
CA ILE A 9 -3.68 -8.24 4.87
C ILE A 9 -4.66 -7.68 3.85
N GLU A 10 -5.96 -7.95 4.00
CA GLU A 10 -7.01 -7.47 3.09
C GLU A 10 -7.08 -5.94 3.09
N SER A 11 -6.97 -5.30 4.26
CA SER A 11 -6.83 -3.85 4.37
C SER A 11 -5.60 -3.35 3.62
N ALA A 12 -4.42 -3.93 3.85
CA ALA A 12 -3.19 -3.51 3.18
C ALA A 12 -3.26 -3.67 1.66
N GLN A 13 -3.89 -4.74 1.16
CA GLN A 13 -4.13 -4.96 -0.26
C GLN A 13 -5.08 -3.92 -0.85
N LYS A 14 -6.17 -3.58 -0.14
CA LYS A 14 -7.10 -2.55 -0.57
C LYS A 14 -6.42 -1.18 -0.69
N GLU A 15 -5.62 -0.82 0.31
CA GLU A 15 -4.85 0.43 0.28
C GLU A 15 -3.82 0.43 -0.87
N LEU A 16 -3.13 -0.70 -1.11
CA LEU A 16 -2.22 -0.86 -2.24
C LEU A 16 -2.95 -0.66 -3.59
N VAL A 17 -4.12 -1.25 -3.78
CA VAL A 17 -4.90 -1.10 -5.03
C VAL A 17 -5.20 0.38 -5.32
N ALA A 18 -5.57 1.15 -4.29
CA ALA A 18 -5.83 2.59 -4.44
C ALA A 18 -4.54 3.38 -4.78
N VAL A 19 -3.42 3.03 -4.14
CA VAL A 19 -2.10 3.60 -4.44
C VAL A 19 -1.69 3.33 -5.89
N LEU A 20 -1.85 2.09 -6.37
CA LEU A 20 -1.53 1.70 -7.74
C LEU A 20 -2.45 2.38 -8.76
N ALA A 21 -3.73 2.57 -8.43
CA ALA A 21 -4.67 3.31 -9.26
C ALA A 21 -4.20 4.76 -9.46
N PHE A 22 -3.80 5.45 -8.39
CA PHE A 22 -3.24 6.79 -8.49
C PHE A 22 -1.97 6.83 -9.36
N TYR A 23 -1.06 5.86 -9.24
CA TYR A 23 0.14 5.80 -10.10
C TYR A 23 -0.22 5.68 -11.58
N LYS A 24 -1.22 4.86 -11.91
CA LYS A 24 -1.72 4.72 -13.28
C LYS A 24 -2.37 6.00 -13.80
N GLU A 25 -3.18 6.66 -12.98
CA GLU A 25 -3.79 7.95 -13.33
C GLU A 25 -2.74 9.02 -13.54
N LYS A 26 -1.76 9.14 -12.64
CA LYS A 26 -0.64 10.07 -12.77
C LYS A 26 0.15 9.83 -14.06
N ALA A 27 0.42 8.58 -14.41
CA ALA A 27 1.08 8.24 -15.67
C ALA A 27 0.24 8.57 -16.92
N SER A 28 -1.10 8.54 -16.80
CA SER A 28 -2.03 8.90 -17.87
C SER A 28 -2.27 10.41 -18.00
N GLY A 29 -1.83 11.19 -17.00
CA GLY A 29 -2.04 12.63 -16.90
C GLY A 29 -3.32 12.97 -16.13
N ILE A 30 -3.16 13.56 -14.94
CA ILE A 30 -4.26 14.08 -14.13
C ILE A 30 -4.44 15.56 -14.47
N ALA A 31 -5.70 16.00 -14.67
CA ALA A 31 -5.99 17.41 -14.89
C ALA A 31 -5.62 18.24 -13.65
N ALA A 32 -5.05 19.43 -13.86
CA ALA A 32 -4.51 20.25 -12.76
C ALA A 32 -5.56 20.57 -11.67
N GLN A 33 -6.83 20.73 -12.06
CA GLN A 33 -7.94 21.01 -11.15
C GLN A 33 -8.33 19.81 -10.25
N ASP A 34 -8.02 18.58 -10.67
CA ASP A 34 -8.35 17.35 -9.95
C ASP A 34 -7.14 16.78 -9.19
N PHE A 35 -5.94 17.33 -9.45
CA PHE A 35 -4.69 16.80 -8.92
C PHE A 35 -4.61 16.87 -7.40
N ASP A 36 -5.03 17.99 -6.80
CA ASP A 36 -4.94 18.16 -5.34
C ASP A 36 -5.81 17.16 -4.59
N GLU A 37 -7.04 16.91 -5.07
CA GLU A 37 -7.94 15.91 -4.49
C GLU A 37 -7.39 14.49 -4.66
N ALA A 38 -6.96 14.14 -5.87
CA ALA A 38 -6.34 12.84 -6.16
C ALA A 38 -5.09 12.61 -5.30
N TRP A 39 -4.27 13.65 -5.10
CA TRP A 39 -3.08 13.60 -4.27
C TRP A 39 -3.40 13.40 -2.79
N GLN A 40 -4.39 14.11 -2.24
CA GLN A 40 -4.81 13.92 -0.85
C GLN A 40 -5.40 12.53 -0.60
N SER A 41 -6.23 12.03 -1.53
CA SER A 41 -6.75 10.66 -1.46
C SER A 41 -5.61 9.63 -1.49
N TYR A 42 -4.68 9.78 -2.44
CA TYR A 42 -3.48 8.95 -2.52
C TYR A 42 -2.68 8.94 -1.22
N LEU A 43 -2.42 10.10 -0.61
CA LEU A 43 -1.65 10.18 0.63
C LEU A 43 -2.31 9.40 1.76
N GLY A 44 -3.64 9.46 1.90
CA GLY A 44 -4.37 8.67 2.87
C GLY A 44 -4.13 7.17 2.70
N HIS A 45 -4.30 6.67 1.48
CA HIS A 45 -4.08 5.25 1.14
C HIS A 45 -2.62 4.83 1.32
N PHE A 46 -1.67 5.67 0.89
CA PHE A 46 -0.24 5.44 1.04
C PHE A 46 0.18 5.31 2.50
N HIS A 47 -0.30 6.22 3.37
CA HIS A 47 0.02 6.16 4.79
C HIS A 47 -0.67 4.96 5.48
N GLY A 48 -1.92 4.65 5.12
CA GLY A 48 -2.64 3.48 5.62
C GLY A 48 -1.91 2.17 5.30
N MET A 49 -1.53 1.98 4.04
CA MET A 49 -0.75 0.83 3.60
C MET A 49 0.58 0.71 4.36
N ASN A 50 1.37 1.80 4.43
CA ASN A 50 2.67 1.78 5.10
C ASN A 50 2.55 1.47 6.60
N ALA A 51 1.51 1.97 7.27
CA ALA A 51 1.26 1.67 8.68
C ALA A 51 0.99 0.17 8.90
N LEU A 52 0.20 -0.46 8.03
CA LEU A 52 -0.11 -1.89 8.11
C LEU A 52 1.13 -2.75 7.81
N VAL A 53 1.88 -2.40 6.77
CA VAL A 53 3.13 -3.10 6.41
C VAL A 53 4.19 -2.95 7.51
N ALA A 54 4.27 -1.80 8.19
CA ALA A 54 5.24 -1.59 9.27
C ALA A 54 5.12 -2.63 10.40
N ILE A 55 3.93 -3.20 10.63
CA ILE A 55 3.70 -4.27 11.61
C ILE A 55 4.55 -5.51 11.29
N ALA A 56 4.78 -5.81 10.01
CA ALA A 56 5.61 -6.93 9.56
C ALA A 56 7.10 -6.76 9.92
N HIS A 57 7.55 -5.52 10.16
CA HIS A 57 8.92 -5.21 10.55
C HIS A 57 9.12 -5.12 12.06
N GLN A 58 8.03 -5.03 12.84
CA GLN A 58 8.14 -4.97 14.29
C GLN A 58 8.52 -6.33 14.89
N ALA A 59 9.51 -6.32 15.78
CA ALA A 59 9.83 -7.47 16.60
C ALA A 59 8.64 -7.80 17.52
N HIS A 60 8.32 -9.09 17.66
CA HIS A 60 7.20 -9.55 18.48
C HIS A 60 5.85 -8.96 18.10
N SER A 61 5.60 -8.67 16.81
CA SER A 61 4.34 -8.11 16.31
C SER A 61 3.10 -9.00 16.50
N GLY A 62 3.29 -10.25 16.94
CA GLY A 62 2.22 -11.24 17.04
C GLY A 62 1.79 -11.83 15.70
N LEU A 63 2.39 -11.39 14.59
CA LEU A 63 2.16 -11.99 13.28
C LEU A 63 2.85 -13.34 13.17
N SER A 64 2.12 -14.29 12.59
CA SER A 64 2.65 -15.53 12.05
C SER A 64 3.66 -15.26 10.93
N PRO A 65 4.63 -16.16 10.71
CA PRO A 65 5.58 -16.05 9.60
C PRO A 65 4.91 -15.91 8.23
N GLU A 66 3.77 -16.59 8.03
CA GLU A 66 3.00 -16.53 6.80
C GLU A 66 2.40 -15.14 6.59
N ALA A 67 1.74 -14.57 7.60
CA ALA A 67 1.16 -13.23 7.51
C ALA A 67 2.24 -12.15 7.26
N ARG A 68 3.38 -12.28 7.95
CA ARG A 68 4.54 -11.41 7.74
C ARG A 68 5.01 -11.45 6.29
N THR A 69 5.15 -12.65 5.73
CA THR A 69 5.60 -12.84 4.34
C THR A 69 4.66 -12.18 3.34
N VAL A 70 3.34 -12.28 3.56
CA VAL A 70 2.35 -11.65 2.69
C VAL A 70 2.43 -10.12 2.74
N LEU A 71 2.55 -9.53 3.94
CA LEU A 71 2.70 -8.07 4.08
C LEU A 71 3.99 -7.54 3.44
N LEU A 72 5.10 -8.26 3.56
CA LEU A 72 6.37 -7.89 2.90
C LEU A 72 6.26 -7.98 1.37
N LYS A 73 5.45 -8.90 0.83
CA LYS A 73 5.18 -8.97 -0.61
C LYS A 73 4.39 -7.75 -1.10
N ILE A 74 3.44 -7.26 -0.32
CA ILE A 74 2.70 -6.02 -0.61
C ILE A 74 3.67 -4.83 -0.65
N GLU A 75 4.61 -4.76 0.29
CA GLU A 75 5.67 -3.74 0.30
C GLU A 75 6.55 -3.80 -0.96
N GLU A 76 6.95 -5.00 -1.36
CA GLU A 76 7.76 -5.22 -2.57
C GLU A 76 7.02 -4.81 -3.85
N GLU A 77 5.73 -5.13 -3.95
CA GLU A 77 4.88 -4.74 -5.08
C GLU A 77 4.75 -3.21 -5.16
N HIS A 78 4.45 -2.56 -4.04
CA HIS A 78 4.44 -1.10 -3.95
C HIS A 78 5.79 -0.50 -4.37
N GLY A 79 6.90 -1.00 -3.82
CA GLY A 79 8.23 -0.49 -4.11
C GLY A 79 8.61 -0.64 -5.59
N THR A 80 8.16 -1.73 -6.24
CA THR A 80 8.36 -1.95 -7.67
C THR A 80 7.56 -0.95 -8.50
N ALA A 81 6.28 -0.74 -8.19
CA ALA A 81 5.44 0.23 -8.88
C ALA A 81 5.93 1.67 -8.71
N TYR A 82 6.36 2.04 -7.49
CA TYR A 82 6.92 3.35 -7.20
C TYR A 82 8.20 3.63 -8.02
N ARG A 83 9.11 2.65 -8.10
CA ARG A 83 10.32 2.77 -8.94
C ARG A 83 9.99 2.90 -10.43
N ALA A 84 8.95 2.22 -10.91
CA ALA A 84 8.52 2.32 -12.30
C ALA A 84 7.92 3.70 -12.64
N LEU A 85 7.39 4.43 -11.65
CA LEU A 85 6.88 5.79 -11.82
C LEU A 85 7.98 6.86 -11.83
N ALA A 86 9.12 6.59 -11.20
CA ALA A 86 10.24 7.53 -11.05
C ALA A 86 11.24 7.50 -12.22
N ASN A 87 11.21 6.45 -13.04
CA ASN A 87 12.02 6.28 -14.25
C ASN A 87 11.23 6.68 -15.50
#